data_AF-A0A4U5MRH0-F1
#
_entry.id   AF-A0A4U5MRH0-F1
#
_cell.length_a   1.000
_cell.length_b   1.000
_cell.length_c   1.000
_cell.angle_alpha   90.00
_cell.angle_beta   90.00
_cell.angle_gamma   90.00
#
_symmetry.space_group_name_H-M   'P 1'
#
loop_
_entity.id
_entity.type
_entity.pdbx_description
1 polymer ?
#
loop_
_entity_poly.entity_id
_entity_poly.type
_entity_poly.pdbx_seq_one_letter_code
_entity_poly.pdbx_strand_id
1 'polypeptide(L)'
;MLFTQAIIEHSVIIFLCSISIVVLAAALRRKPPRRVWKECPILCCLLLSALIDASASIIISVEWVLVAIDVIPNQPEYTGILHFTGVAVFSTGWFYDSFTVGVLAQRICYLVFPWKPARTYSGKIVVISFVLPSVFASVFTVINLFTAPVQSVPVPSGCMSINCMTSHTQLIHLLGIASKMFFSVVICSLGIAFNVLLARHQTVFNTGSNQKLNSFTRNVSFLRILLEFLPFTADIVLSGFGIRLSLLIGPFGAMASSMDFCVSSLLYYNFVTKTAKQVVSENPS
;
A
#
# COMPACT_ATOMS: atom_id res chain seq x y z
N MET A 1 22.41 16.33 3.93
CA MET A 1 22.07 14.95 3.55
C MET A 1 21.86 14.94 2.05
N LEU A 2 22.61 14.09 1.35
CA LEU A 2 23.14 14.37 0.01
C LEU A 2 22.06 14.23 -1.07
N PHE A 3 22.00 15.21 -1.98
CA PHE A 3 21.27 15.14 -3.25
C PHE A 3 21.34 13.76 -3.93
N THR A 4 22.52 13.14 -3.91
CA THR A 4 22.76 11.78 -4.39
C THR A 4 21.89 10.72 -3.70
N GLN A 5 21.68 10.83 -2.39
CA GLN A 5 20.85 9.89 -1.62
C GLN A 5 19.39 9.98 -2.06
N ALA A 6 18.84 11.19 -2.23
CA ALA A 6 17.46 11.35 -2.67
C ALA A 6 17.25 10.77 -4.08
N ILE A 7 18.21 10.97 -4.99
CA ILE A 7 18.18 10.33 -6.32
C ILE A 7 18.17 8.82 -6.19
N ILE A 8 19.05 8.25 -5.35
CA ILE A 8 19.14 6.80 -5.16
C ILE A 8 17.82 6.25 -4.60
N GLU A 9 17.27 6.87 -3.55
CA GLU A 9 16.04 6.42 -2.89
C GLU A 9 14.85 6.43 -3.86
N HIS A 10 14.65 7.53 -4.58
CA HIS A 10 13.56 7.64 -5.56
C HIS A 10 13.78 6.73 -6.79
N SER A 11 15.03 6.51 -7.20
CA SER A 11 15.35 5.55 -8.27
C SER A 11 15.02 4.12 -7.88
N VAL A 12 15.29 3.74 -6.62
CA VAL A 12 14.92 2.42 -6.08
C VAL A 12 13.40 2.26 -6.05
N ILE A 13 12.66 3.29 -5.62
CA ILE A 13 11.18 3.27 -5.63
C ILE A 13 10.67 3.08 -7.07
N ILE A 14 11.17 3.84 -8.04
CA ILE A 14 10.80 3.72 -9.46
C ILE A 14 11.05 2.29 -9.95
N PHE A 15 12.22 1.72 -9.66
CA PHE A 15 12.59 0.36 -10.06
C PHE A 15 11.65 -0.69 -9.46
N LEU A 16 11.41 -0.66 -8.15
CA LEU A 16 10.55 -1.61 -7.45
C LEU A 16 9.08 -1.52 -7.89
N CYS A 17 8.55 -0.30 -8.04
CA CYS A 17 7.20 -0.09 -8.55
C CYS A 17 7.06 -0.54 -10.01
N SER A 18 8.08 -0.32 -10.86
CA SER A 18 8.08 -0.79 -12.25
C SER A 18 8.04 -2.32 -12.33
N ILE A 19 8.84 -3.02 -11.51
CA ILE A 19 8.77 -4.48 -11.39
C ILE A 19 7.36 -4.91 -10.96
N SER A 20 6.80 -4.25 -9.95
CA SER A 20 5.45 -4.56 -9.44
C SER A 20 4.39 -4.48 -10.54
N ILE A 21 4.40 -3.39 -11.33
CA ILE A 21 3.46 -3.18 -12.44
C ILE A 21 3.62 -4.28 -13.50
N VAL A 22 4.86 -4.56 -13.93
CA VAL A 22 5.13 -5.59 -14.95
C VAL A 22 4.69 -6.96 -14.48
N VAL A 23 5.01 -7.33 -13.23
CA VAL A 23 4.66 -8.62 -12.63
C VAL A 23 3.16 -8.76 -12.44
N LEU A 24 2.47 -7.73 -11.94
CA LEU A 24 1.01 -7.73 -11.81
C LEU A 24 0.31 -7.78 -13.16
N ALA A 25 0.79 -7.03 -14.16
CA ALA A 25 0.26 -7.09 -15.52
C ALA A 25 0.42 -8.51 -16.10
N ALA A 26 1.58 -9.15 -15.91
CA ALA A 26 1.81 -10.54 -16.31
C ALA A 26 0.89 -11.53 -15.55
N ALA A 27 0.68 -11.33 -14.25
CA ALA A 27 -0.22 -12.14 -13.44
C ALA A 27 -1.68 -12.01 -13.89
N LEU A 28 -2.13 -10.77 -14.16
CA LEU A 28 -3.48 -10.48 -14.62
C LEU A 28 -3.73 -10.92 -16.07
N ARG A 29 -2.69 -10.95 -16.93
CA ARG A 29 -2.80 -11.60 -18.25
C ARG A 29 -3.06 -13.11 -18.12
N ARG A 30 -2.39 -13.77 -17.17
CA ARG A 30 -2.62 -15.21 -16.91
C ARG A 30 -3.97 -15.48 -16.24
N LYS A 31 -4.41 -14.60 -15.34
CA LYS A 31 -5.70 -14.70 -14.65
C LYS A 31 -6.43 -13.35 -14.76
N PRO A 32 -7.33 -13.18 -15.75
CA PRO A 32 -7.93 -11.88 -16.04
C PRO A 32 -8.69 -11.33 -14.84
N PRO A 33 -8.73 -10.00 -14.64
CA PRO A 33 -9.42 -9.36 -13.51
C PRO A 33 -10.86 -9.84 -13.35
N ARG A 34 -11.59 -10.06 -14.46
CA ARG A 34 -12.96 -10.61 -14.43
C ARG A 34 -13.05 -11.97 -13.74
N ARG A 35 -12.04 -12.83 -13.90
CA ARG A 35 -11.97 -14.14 -13.26
C ARG A 35 -11.59 -14.01 -11.78
N VAL A 36 -10.60 -13.17 -11.48
CA VAL A 36 -10.21 -12.87 -10.09
C VAL A 36 -11.41 -12.29 -9.31
N TRP A 37 -12.17 -11.38 -9.92
CA TRP A 37 -13.37 -10.79 -9.34
C TRP A 37 -14.44 -11.83 -9.02
N LYS A 38 -14.70 -12.78 -9.93
CA LYS A 38 -15.69 -13.84 -9.69
C LYS A 38 -15.30 -14.75 -8.51
N GLU A 39 -14.00 -14.98 -8.30
CA GLU A 39 -13.50 -15.85 -7.23
C GLU A 39 -13.33 -15.11 -5.90
N CYS A 40 -12.71 -13.92 -5.92
CA CYS A 40 -12.42 -13.11 -4.75
C CYS A 40 -12.43 -11.62 -5.13
N PRO A 41 -13.60 -10.94 -5.08
CA PRO A 41 -13.75 -9.53 -5.46
C PRO A 41 -12.75 -8.60 -4.76
N ILE A 42 -12.60 -8.76 -3.44
CA ILE A 42 -11.73 -7.90 -2.63
C ILE A 42 -10.24 -8.04 -2.98
N LEU A 43 -9.79 -9.24 -3.36
CA LEU A 43 -8.43 -9.43 -3.86
C LEU A 43 -8.24 -8.75 -5.21
N CYS A 44 -9.24 -8.80 -6.09
CA CYS A 44 -9.18 -8.06 -7.34
C CYS A 44 -9.02 -6.55 -7.08
N CYS A 45 -9.78 -6.00 -6.13
CA CYS A 45 -9.61 -4.60 -5.72
C CYS A 45 -8.20 -4.31 -5.20
N LEU A 46 -7.67 -5.17 -4.32
CA LEU A 46 -6.31 -5.02 -3.79
C LEU A 46 -5.24 -4.99 -4.89
N LEU A 47 -5.35 -5.87 -5.89
CA LEU A 47 -4.39 -5.91 -7.01
C LEU A 47 -4.50 -4.68 -7.91
N LEU A 48 -5.72 -4.20 -8.16
CA LEU A 48 -5.94 -3.00 -8.95
C LEU A 48 -5.46 -1.75 -8.20
N SER A 49 -5.71 -1.64 -6.89
CA SER A 49 -5.20 -0.54 -6.10
C SER A 49 -3.68 -0.56 -6.00
N ALA A 50 -3.05 -1.74 -5.91
CA ALA A 50 -1.59 -1.86 -5.96
C ALA A 50 -1.01 -1.32 -7.29
N LEU A 51 -1.67 -1.58 -8.42
CA LEU A 51 -1.25 -1.02 -9.71
C LEU A 51 -1.36 0.51 -9.75
N ILE A 52 -2.49 1.05 -9.27
CA ILE A 52 -2.73 2.50 -9.23
C ILE A 52 -1.69 3.16 -8.32
N ASP A 53 -1.47 2.61 -7.13
CA ASP A 53 -0.58 3.18 -6.12
C ASP A 53 0.90 3.08 -6.52
N ALA A 54 1.31 1.96 -7.12
CA ALA A 54 2.64 1.83 -7.71
C ALA A 54 2.86 2.82 -8.87
N SER A 55 1.84 3.07 -9.69
CA SER A 55 1.92 4.05 -10.78
C SER A 55 2.05 5.48 -10.25
N ALA A 56 1.22 5.84 -9.26
CA ALA A 56 1.29 7.14 -8.61
C ALA A 56 2.64 7.35 -7.91
N SER A 57 3.17 6.30 -7.28
CA SER A 57 4.50 6.30 -6.64
C SER A 57 5.63 6.53 -7.65
N ILE A 58 5.53 5.99 -8.87
CA ILE A 58 6.51 6.29 -9.94
C ILE A 58 6.44 7.77 -10.32
N ILE A 59 5.23 8.31 -10.51
CA ILE A 59 5.05 9.70 -10.93
C ILE A 59 5.69 10.66 -9.91
N ILE A 60 5.32 10.53 -8.62
CA ILE A 60 5.88 11.39 -7.56
C ILE A 60 7.40 11.21 -7.42
N SER A 61 7.93 9.98 -7.56
CA SER A 61 9.38 9.76 -7.46
C SER A 61 10.13 10.34 -8.66
N VAL A 62 9.55 10.29 -9.86
CA VAL A 62 10.11 10.98 -11.04
C VAL A 62 10.11 12.48 -10.82
N GLU A 63 9.01 13.06 -10.33
CA GLU A 63 8.95 14.49 -9.99
C GLU A 63 10.04 14.87 -8.97
N TRP A 64 10.23 14.07 -7.91
CA TRP A 64 11.31 14.32 -6.93
C TRP A 64 12.71 14.19 -7.53
N VAL A 65 12.95 13.24 -8.44
CA VAL A 65 14.23 13.15 -9.15
C VAL A 65 14.46 14.38 -10.01
N LEU A 66 13.44 14.85 -10.75
CA LEU A 66 13.52 16.04 -11.59
C LEU A 66 13.78 17.32 -10.79
N VAL A 67 13.15 17.45 -9.61
CA VAL A 67 13.43 18.53 -8.66
C VAL A 67 14.86 18.43 -8.14
N ALA A 68 15.32 17.21 -7.84
CA ALA A 68 16.66 17.00 -7.32
C ALA A 68 17.70 17.48 -8.35
N ILE A 69 17.59 17.06 -9.62
CA ILE A 69 18.56 17.40 -10.69
C ILE A 69 18.40 18.83 -11.22
N ASP A 70 17.68 19.70 -10.51
CA ASP A 70 17.38 21.09 -10.88
C ASP A 70 16.71 21.27 -12.25
N VAL A 71 16.07 20.23 -12.79
CA VAL A 71 15.25 20.33 -14.02
C VAL A 71 13.92 21.01 -13.74
N ILE A 72 13.31 20.70 -12.58
CA ILE A 72 12.18 21.47 -12.05
C ILE A 72 12.76 22.43 -11.01
N PRO A 73 12.76 23.76 -11.29
CA PRO A 73 13.31 24.71 -10.34
C PRO A 73 12.46 24.73 -9.07
N ASN A 74 13.12 24.79 -7.91
CA ASN A 74 12.45 24.86 -6.61
C ASN A 74 11.83 26.26 -6.38
N GLN A 75 10.75 26.53 -7.12
CA GLN A 75 9.96 27.76 -7.05
C GLN A 75 8.54 27.46 -6.54
N PRO A 76 7.87 28.46 -5.92
CA PRO A 76 6.51 28.28 -5.42
C PRO A 76 5.52 27.81 -6.49
N GLU A 77 5.73 28.18 -7.75
CA GLU A 77 4.87 27.80 -8.88
C GLU A 77 4.76 26.27 -9.07
N TYR A 78 5.86 25.54 -8.84
CA TYR A 78 5.91 24.07 -9.00
C TYR A 78 5.56 23.31 -7.71
N THR A 79 5.53 24.02 -6.57
CA THR A 79 5.22 23.44 -5.26
C THR A 79 3.78 22.92 -5.22
N GLY A 80 2.85 23.60 -5.92
CA GLY A 80 1.48 23.15 -6.15
C GLY A 80 1.39 21.73 -6.69
N ILE A 81 2.09 21.47 -7.80
CA ILE A 81 2.05 20.20 -8.51
C ILE A 81 2.61 19.09 -7.62
N LEU A 82 3.82 19.29 -7.07
CA LEU A 82 4.48 18.34 -6.17
C LEU A 82 3.60 17.97 -4.96
N HIS A 83 2.95 18.97 -4.37
CA HIS A 83 2.07 18.79 -3.22
C HIS A 83 0.85 17.93 -3.58
N PHE A 84 0.11 18.30 -4.63
CA PHE A 84 -1.11 17.58 -4.99
C PHE A 84 -0.85 16.20 -5.58
N THR A 85 0.25 16.00 -6.30
CA THR A 85 0.69 14.65 -6.71
C THR A 85 0.92 13.79 -5.47
N GLY A 86 1.61 14.31 -4.44
CA GLY A 86 1.83 13.54 -3.23
C GLY A 86 0.54 13.31 -2.41
N VAL A 87 -0.40 14.26 -2.38
CA VAL A 87 -1.73 14.07 -1.78
C VAL A 87 -2.49 12.94 -2.49
N ALA A 88 -2.38 12.86 -3.81
CA ALA A 88 -2.98 11.78 -4.59
C ALA A 88 -2.36 10.42 -4.24
N VAL A 89 -1.03 10.33 -4.09
CA VAL A 89 -0.33 9.11 -3.68
C VAL A 89 -0.75 8.64 -2.29
N PHE A 90 -0.87 9.55 -1.32
CA PHE A 90 -1.40 9.18 0.00
C PHE A 90 -2.82 8.62 -0.07
N SER A 91 -3.65 9.25 -0.89
CA SER A 91 -5.04 8.84 -1.09
C SER A 91 -5.12 7.44 -1.69
N THR A 92 -4.31 7.14 -2.72
CA THR A 92 -4.25 5.80 -3.32
C THR A 92 -3.71 4.75 -2.35
N GLY A 93 -2.74 5.13 -1.51
CA GLY A 93 -2.23 4.30 -0.42
C GLY A 93 -3.32 3.85 0.55
N TRP A 94 -4.24 4.75 0.94
CA TRP A 94 -5.36 4.39 1.82
C TRP A 94 -6.34 3.39 1.20
N PHE A 95 -6.55 3.43 -0.12
CA PHE A 95 -7.33 2.39 -0.80
C PHE A 95 -6.62 1.04 -0.71
N TYR A 96 -5.32 0.99 -0.99
CA TYR A 96 -4.55 -0.25 -0.90
C TYR A 96 -4.54 -0.82 0.53
N ASP A 97 -4.39 0.03 1.54
CA ASP A 97 -4.48 -0.36 2.95
C ASP A 97 -5.87 -0.89 3.31
N SER A 98 -6.93 -0.19 2.88
CA SER A 98 -8.30 -0.60 3.17
C SER A 98 -8.71 -1.91 2.47
N PHE A 99 -8.22 -2.15 1.26
CA PHE A 99 -8.42 -3.45 0.60
C PHE A 99 -7.59 -4.56 1.25
N THR A 100 -6.42 -4.25 1.82
CA THR A 100 -5.63 -5.20 2.61
C THR A 100 -6.40 -5.62 3.87
N VAL A 101 -6.96 -4.65 4.60
CA VAL A 101 -7.90 -4.88 5.70
C VAL A 101 -9.09 -5.74 5.25
N GLY A 102 -9.66 -5.43 4.08
CA GLY A 102 -10.76 -6.18 3.51
C GLY A 102 -10.42 -7.65 3.21
N VAL A 103 -9.24 -7.93 2.65
CA VAL A 103 -8.77 -9.30 2.42
C VAL A 103 -8.62 -10.05 3.74
N LEU A 104 -8.02 -9.43 4.76
CA LEU A 104 -7.87 -10.04 6.09
C LEU A 104 -9.22 -10.31 6.75
N ALA A 105 -10.11 -9.32 6.76
CA ALA A 105 -11.45 -9.44 7.33
C ALA A 105 -12.27 -10.54 6.63
N GLN A 106 -12.22 -10.59 5.30
CA GLN A 106 -12.90 -11.63 4.52
C GLN A 106 -12.41 -13.03 4.90
N ARG A 107 -11.10 -13.20 5.09
CA ARG A 107 -10.50 -14.48 5.47
C ARG A 107 -10.87 -14.89 6.89
N ILE A 108 -10.85 -13.94 7.83
CA ILE A 108 -11.31 -14.17 9.21
C ILE A 108 -12.78 -14.61 9.20
N CYS A 109 -13.64 -13.93 8.44
CA CYS A 109 -15.05 -14.33 8.34
C CYS A 109 -15.22 -15.78 7.81
N TYR A 110 -14.40 -16.21 6.85
CA TYR A 110 -14.44 -17.59 6.36
C TYR A 110 -13.94 -18.61 7.39
N LEU A 111 -12.91 -18.27 8.17
CA LEU A 111 -12.41 -19.15 9.22
C LEU A 111 -13.41 -19.29 10.38
N VAL A 112 -14.11 -18.20 10.75
CA VAL A 112 -15.08 -18.19 11.84
C VAL A 112 -16.42 -18.81 11.42
N PHE A 113 -16.86 -18.60 10.17
CA PHE A 113 -18.16 -19.05 9.67
C PHE A 113 -18.03 -19.93 8.41
N PRO A 114 -17.51 -21.18 8.53
CA PRO A 114 -17.29 -22.08 7.39
C PRO A 114 -18.56 -22.43 6.61
N TRP A 115 -19.71 -22.42 7.29
CA TRP A 115 -21.00 -22.88 6.76
C TRP A 115 -21.66 -21.88 5.79
N LYS A 116 -21.20 -20.63 5.76
CA LYS A 116 -21.83 -19.59 4.93
C LYS A 116 -21.14 -19.50 3.57
N PRO A 117 -21.88 -19.31 2.48
CA PRO A 117 -21.29 -19.18 1.16
C PRO A 117 -20.36 -17.97 1.14
N ALA A 118 -19.13 -18.20 0.68
CA ALA A 118 -18.05 -17.22 0.69
C ALA A 118 -18.46 -15.85 0.09
N ARG A 119 -19.31 -15.89 -0.93
CA ARG A 119 -19.74 -14.71 -1.67
C ARG A 119 -20.59 -13.73 -0.85
N THR A 120 -21.28 -14.18 0.20
CA THR A 120 -22.22 -13.34 0.98
C THR A 120 -21.51 -12.17 1.67
N TYR A 121 -20.30 -12.41 2.18
CA TYR A 121 -19.53 -11.37 2.88
C TYR A 121 -18.71 -10.50 1.93
N SER A 122 -18.32 -11.06 0.79
CA SER A 122 -17.39 -10.42 -0.15
C SER A 122 -17.91 -9.08 -0.67
N GLY A 123 -19.20 -8.99 -1.03
CA GLY A 123 -19.77 -7.73 -1.53
C GLY A 123 -19.79 -6.63 -0.49
N LYS A 124 -20.23 -6.93 0.74
CA LYS A 124 -20.29 -5.96 1.84
C LYS A 124 -18.90 -5.44 2.22
N ILE A 125 -17.92 -6.35 2.29
CA ILE A 125 -16.55 -5.99 2.61
C ILE A 125 -15.96 -5.08 1.52
N VAL A 126 -16.19 -5.38 0.24
CA VAL A 126 -15.74 -4.51 -0.86
C VAL A 126 -16.34 -3.10 -0.75
N VAL A 127 -17.63 -2.99 -0.45
CA VAL A 127 -18.29 -1.68 -0.30
C VAL A 127 -17.66 -0.90 0.86
N ILE A 128 -17.48 -1.53 2.03
CA ILE A 128 -16.87 -0.88 3.20
C ILE A 128 -15.42 -0.46 2.90
N SER A 129 -14.64 -1.37 2.31
CA SER A 129 -13.23 -1.11 1.94
C SER A 129 -13.08 -0.06 0.84
N PHE A 130 -14.14 0.29 0.11
CA PHE A 130 -14.11 1.38 -0.87
C PHE A 130 -14.62 2.69 -0.27
N VAL A 131 -15.74 2.67 0.45
CA VAL A 131 -16.37 3.85 1.03
C VAL A 131 -15.48 4.50 2.09
N LEU A 132 -14.91 3.68 3.00
CA LEU A 132 -14.09 4.20 4.09
C LEU A 132 -12.88 5.03 3.58
N PRO A 133 -11.96 4.50 2.75
CA PRO A 133 -10.84 5.31 2.25
C PRO A 133 -11.28 6.44 1.34
N SER A 134 -12.43 6.34 0.64
CA SER A 134 -12.98 7.45 -0.15
C SER A 134 -13.33 8.65 0.73
N VAL A 135 -13.91 8.42 1.93
CA VAL A 135 -14.21 9.48 2.89
C VAL A 135 -12.92 10.10 3.41
N PHE A 136 -11.94 9.30 3.82
CA PHE A 136 -10.63 9.80 4.26
C PHE A 136 -9.94 10.63 3.17
N ALA A 137 -9.85 10.09 1.94
CA ALA A 137 -9.27 10.77 0.78
C ALA A 137 -9.99 12.11 0.51
N SER A 138 -11.32 12.11 0.49
CA SER A 138 -12.11 13.32 0.22
C SER A 138 -11.88 14.40 1.28
N VAL A 139 -11.93 14.03 2.56
CA VAL A 139 -11.66 14.96 3.68
C VAL A 139 -10.24 15.51 3.59
N PHE A 140 -9.26 14.63 3.35
CA PHE A 140 -7.86 15.03 3.24
C PHE A 140 -7.61 15.96 2.05
N THR A 141 -8.15 15.65 0.87
CA THR A 141 -8.05 16.49 -0.32
C THR A 141 -8.70 17.86 -0.10
N VAL A 142 -9.91 17.89 0.47
CA VAL A 142 -10.62 19.15 0.79
C VAL A 142 -9.79 20.01 1.74
N ILE A 143 -9.29 19.44 2.84
CA ILE A 143 -8.45 20.20 3.79
C ILE A 143 -7.19 20.72 3.09
N ASN A 144 -6.52 19.90 2.28
CA ASN A 144 -5.33 20.33 1.54
C ASN A 144 -5.65 21.47 0.56
N LEU A 145 -6.77 21.42 -0.16
CA LEU A 145 -7.17 22.48 -1.09
C LEU A 145 -7.38 23.84 -0.41
N PHE A 146 -7.93 23.85 0.80
CA PHE A 146 -8.26 25.10 1.51
C PHE A 146 -7.15 25.60 2.44
N THR A 147 -6.20 24.76 2.85
CA THR A 147 -5.24 25.12 3.91
C THR A 147 -3.77 25.00 3.51
N ALA A 148 -3.44 24.38 2.36
CA ALA A 148 -2.04 24.25 1.95
C ALA A 148 -1.50 25.58 1.39
N PRO A 149 -0.37 26.10 1.90
CA PRO A 149 0.24 27.36 1.43
C PRO A 149 1.08 27.14 0.15
N VAL A 150 0.46 26.55 -0.88
CA VAL A 150 1.14 26.02 -2.08
C VAL A 150 1.77 27.08 -2.98
N GLN A 151 1.41 28.36 -2.81
CA GLN A 151 1.92 29.47 -3.63
C GLN A 151 2.97 30.33 -2.92
N SER A 152 3.22 30.10 -1.63
CA SER A 152 4.01 31.03 -0.81
C SER A 152 5.32 30.47 -0.28
N VAL A 153 5.50 29.14 -0.27
CA VAL A 153 6.67 28.51 0.38
C VAL A 153 7.29 27.47 -0.56
N PRO A 154 8.56 27.64 -0.99
CA PRO A 154 9.26 26.62 -1.76
C PRO A 154 9.59 25.39 -0.89
N VAL A 155 9.95 24.27 -1.51
CA VAL A 155 10.29 23.04 -0.78
C VAL A 155 11.55 23.27 0.07
N PRO A 156 11.56 22.90 1.36
CA PRO A 156 12.73 23.04 2.21
C PRO A 156 13.95 22.27 1.65
N SER A 157 15.10 22.96 1.55
CA SER A 157 16.34 22.36 1.07
C SER A 157 16.75 21.18 1.96
N GLY A 158 16.97 20.01 1.35
CA GLY A 158 17.39 18.79 2.05
C GLY A 158 16.25 17.91 2.57
N CYS A 159 14.99 18.23 2.28
CA CYS A 159 13.83 17.46 2.71
C CYS A 159 12.93 17.14 1.50
N MET A 160 13.32 16.14 0.71
CA MET A 160 12.64 15.72 -0.54
C MET A 160 11.54 14.68 -0.28
N SER A 161 10.60 15.03 0.59
CA SER A 161 9.40 14.23 0.82
C SER A 161 8.18 15.11 1.08
N ILE A 162 7.01 14.58 0.81
CA ILE A 162 5.74 15.26 1.08
C ILE A 162 5.52 15.57 2.57
N ASN A 163 6.09 14.77 3.49
CA ASN A 163 6.03 15.05 4.92
C ASN A 163 6.73 16.37 5.27
N CYS A 164 7.73 16.76 4.49
CA CYS A 164 8.42 18.03 4.63
C CYS A 164 7.55 19.20 4.16
N MET A 165 6.86 19.04 3.03
CA MET A 165 5.99 20.07 2.45
C MET A 165 4.73 20.31 3.30
N THR A 166 4.16 19.24 3.86
CA THR A 166 2.95 19.30 4.71
C THR A 166 3.24 19.75 6.14
N SER A 167 4.51 19.83 6.55
CA SER A 167 4.92 20.19 7.92
C SER A 167 4.50 21.61 8.33
N HIS A 168 4.27 22.51 7.36
CA HIS A 168 3.80 23.86 7.60
C HIS A 168 2.36 23.92 8.14
N THR A 169 1.57 22.87 7.94
CA THR A 169 0.18 22.80 8.40
C THR A 169 0.00 21.60 9.33
N GLN A 170 0.14 21.84 10.65
CA GLN A 170 0.06 20.80 11.68
C GLN A 170 -1.16 19.88 11.52
N LEU A 171 -2.30 20.44 11.10
CA LEU A 171 -3.54 19.68 10.87
C LEU A 171 -3.41 18.66 9.74
N ILE A 172 -2.86 19.04 8.59
CA ILE A 172 -2.69 18.14 7.43
C ILE A 172 -1.76 16.99 7.80
N HIS A 173 -0.63 17.32 8.42
CA HIS A 173 0.36 16.36 8.85
C HIS A 173 -0.22 15.37 9.89
N LEU A 174 -0.94 15.88 10.90
CA LEU A 174 -1.59 15.06 11.92
C LEU A 174 -2.65 14.13 11.31
N LEU A 175 -3.46 14.63 10.38
CA LEU A 175 -4.50 13.83 9.72
C LEU A 175 -3.89 12.71 8.87
N GLY A 176 -2.82 13.00 8.12
CA GLY A 176 -2.10 11.99 7.33
C GLY A 176 -1.53 10.88 8.20
N ILE A 177 -0.82 11.25 9.27
CA ILE A 177 -0.26 10.32 10.27
C ILE A 177 -1.37 9.51 10.94
N ALA A 178 -2.42 10.15 11.44
CA ALA A 178 -3.50 9.49 12.16
C ALA A 178 -4.23 8.48 11.27
N SER A 179 -4.48 8.83 10.00
CA SER A 179 -5.15 7.94 9.05
C SER A 179 -4.27 6.73 8.73
N LYS A 180 -2.97 6.95 8.47
CA LYS A 180 -2.02 5.86 8.22
C LYS A 180 -1.91 4.94 9.43
N MET A 181 -1.83 5.50 10.63
CA MET A 181 -1.77 4.75 11.89
C MET A 181 -3.02 3.93 12.15
N PHE A 182 -4.19 4.48 11.90
CA PHE A 182 -5.44 3.76 12.01
C PHE A 182 -5.41 2.49 11.15
N PHE A 183 -5.04 2.60 9.87
CA PHE A 183 -4.92 1.43 9.00
C PHE A 183 -3.85 0.45 9.47
N SER A 184 -2.66 0.91 9.87
CA SER A 184 -1.58 0.05 10.36
C SER A 184 -1.97 -0.77 11.59
N VAL A 185 -2.65 -0.15 12.56
CA VAL A 185 -3.14 -0.85 13.76
C VAL A 185 -4.22 -1.88 13.41
N VAL A 186 -5.13 -1.53 12.50
CA VAL A 186 -6.19 -2.45 12.03
C VAL A 186 -5.58 -3.63 11.26
N ILE A 187 -4.63 -3.39 10.35
CA ILE A 187 -3.93 -4.44 9.60
C ILE A 187 -3.15 -5.35 10.56
N CYS A 188 -2.44 -4.78 11.53
CA CYS A 188 -1.67 -5.55 12.52
C CYS A 188 -2.59 -6.44 13.38
N SER A 189 -3.65 -5.87 13.95
CA SER A 189 -4.60 -6.60 14.79
C SER A 189 -5.34 -7.70 14.03
N LEU A 190 -5.84 -7.42 12.82
CA LEU A 190 -6.47 -8.43 11.96
C LEU A 190 -5.45 -9.47 11.48
N GLY A 191 -4.21 -9.06 11.20
CA GLY A 191 -3.12 -9.95 10.82
C GLY A 191 -2.81 -10.97 11.91
N ILE A 192 -2.70 -10.52 13.16
CA ILE A 192 -2.52 -11.39 14.32
C ILE A 192 -3.73 -12.31 14.48
N ALA A 193 -4.95 -11.77 14.46
CA ALA A 193 -6.18 -12.56 14.59
C ALA A 193 -6.30 -13.64 13.50
N PHE A 194 -6.01 -13.28 12.25
CA PHE A 194 -6.01 -14.20 11.11
C PHE A 194 -4.99 -15.33 11.31
N ASN A 195 -3.76 -15.01 11.72
CA ASN A 195 -2.72 -16.03 11.94
C ASN A 195 -3.08 -16.99 13.08
N VAL A 196 -3.63 -16.49 14.19
CA VAL A 196 -4.09 -17.31 15.31
C VAL A 196 -5.23 -18.24 14.89
N LEU A 197 -6.22 -17.71 14.18
CA LEU A 197 -7.35 -18.52 13.69
C LEU A 197 -6.91 -19.56 12.64
N LEU A 198 -5.98 -19.19 11.76
CA LEU A 198 -5.44 -20.10 10.75
C LEU A 198 -4.67 -21.26 11.38
N ALA A 199 -3.87 -21.00 12.41
CA ALA A 199 -3.17 -22.04 13.16
C ALA A 199 -4.16 -22.98 13.88
N ARG A 200 -5.25 -22.43 14.44
CA ARG A 200 -6.28 -23.21 15.14
C ARG A 200 -7.13 -24.09 14.20
N HIS A 201 -7.42 -23.61 12.99
CA HIS A 201 -8.35 -24.27 12.05
C HIS A 201 -7.65 -24.87 10.81
N GLN A 202 -6.34 -25.13 10.90
CA GLN A 202 -5.52 -25.54 9.76
C GLN A 202 -5.98 -26.85 9.11
N THR A 203 -6.57 -27.77 9.88
CA THR A 203 -7.07 -29.07 9.42
C THR A 203 -8.39 -28.98 8.64
N VAL A 204 -9.21 -27.96 8.89
CA VAL A 204 -10.57 -27.83 8.34
C VAL A 204 -10.57 -27.25 6.91
N PHE A 205 -9.55 -26.46 6.55
CA PHE A 205 -9.50 -25.71 5.28
C PHE A 205 -8.42 -26.19 4.31
N ASN A 206 -8.20 -27.51 4.24
CA ASN A 206 -7.13 -28.12 3.45
C ASN A 206 -7.43 -28.25 1.94
N THR A 207 -8.21 -27.33 1.36
CA THR A 207 -8.36 -27.28 -0.11
C THR A 207 -7.21 -26.48 -0.72
N GLY A 208 -6.57 -27.01 -1.77
CA GLY A 208 -5.34 -26.43 -2.34
C GLY A 208 -5.46 -24.96 -2.77
N SER A 209 -6.66 -24.53 -3.20
CA SER A 209 -6.93 -23.11 -3.52
C SER A 209 -6.94 -22.22 -2.27
N ASN A 210 -7.61 -22.65 -1.19
CA ASN A 210 -7.66 -21.89 0.07
C ASN A 210 -6.30 -21.86 0.77
N GLN A 211 -5.54 -22.96 0.75
CA GLN A 211 -4.22 -23.01 1.37
C GLN A 211 -3.27 -21.99 0.75
N LYS A 212 -3.24 -21.91 -0.59
CA LYS A 212 -2.39 -20.95 -1.31
C LYS A 212 -2.81 -19.50 -1.04
N LEU A 213 -4.12 -19.23 -0.95
CA LEU A 213 -4.65 -17.90 -0.73
C LEU A 213 -4.46 -17.42 0.72
N ASN A 214 -4.57 -18.34 1.68
CA ASN A 214 -4.24 -18.10 3.08
C ASN A 214 -2.74 -17.84 3.26
N SER A 215 -1.89 -18.56 2.50
CA SER A 215 -0.44 -18.32 2.48
C SER A 215 -0.10 -16.93 1.92
N PHE A 216 -0.74 -16.53 0.81
CA PHE A 216 -0.61 -15.16 0.28
C PHE A 216 -1.01 -14.11 1.33
N THR A 217 -2.20 -14.24 1.92
CA THR A 217 -2.72 -13.30 2.93
C THR A 217 -1.80 -13.20 4.15
N ARG A 218 -1.27 -14.34 4.61
CA ARG A 218 -0.33 -14.41 5.71
C ARG A 218 0.96 -13.65 5.39
N ASN A 219 1.53 -13.87 4.21
CA ASN A 219 2.77 -13.21 3.81
C ASN A 219 2.58 -11.69 3.67
N VAL A 220 1.48 -11.24 3.06
CA VAL A 220 1.13 -9.81 2.97
C VAL A 220 1.00 -9.21 4.37
N SER A 221 0.32 -9.88 5.29
CA SER A 221 0.21 -9.42 6.68
C SER A 221 1.58 -9.28 7.37
N PHE A 222 2.47 -10.25 7.20
CA PHE A 222 3.82 -10.16 7.76
C PHE A 222 4.64 -9.03 7.14
N LEU A 223 4.56 -8.84 5.83
CA LEU A 223 5.24 -7.73 5.15
C LEU A 223 4.79 -6.39 5.71
N ARG A 224 3.48 -6.17 5.91
CA ARG A 224 2.98 -4.92 6.51
C ARG A 224 3.45 -4.72 7.95
N ILE A 225 3.48 -5.78 8.76
CA ILE A 225 4.00 -5.66 10.13
C ILE A 225 5.48 -5.24 10.10
N LEU A 226 6.28 -5.87 9.24
CA LEU A 226 7.72 -5.64 9.17
C LEU A 226 8.11 -4.31 8.52
N LEU A 227 7.47 -3.95 7.41
CA LEU A 227 7.84 -2.81 6.58
C LEU A 227 7.15 -1.51 7.02
N GLU A 228 6.04 -1.59 7.75
CA GLU A 228 5.25 -0.41 8.09
C GLU A 228 5.05 -0.25 9.59
N PHE A 229 4.44 -1.24 10.25
CA PHE A 229 4.10 -1.12 11.67
C PHE A 229 5.35 -0.98 12.55
N LEU A 230 6.37 -1.83 12.34
CA LEU A 230 7.61 -1.79 13.12
C LEU A 230 8.40 -0.48 12.91
N PRO A 231 8.71 -0.02 11.68
CA PRO A 231 9.42 1.24 11.48
C PRO A 231 8.65 2.44 12.04
N PHE A 232 7.33 2.46 11.90
CA PHE A 232 6.52 3.55 12.45
C PHE A 232 6.53 3.57 13.97
N THR A 233 6.39 2.40 14.62
CA THR A 233 6.47 2.29 16.07
C THR A 233 7.87 2.70 16.58
N ALA A 234 8.92 2.31 15.86
CA ALA A 234 10.28 2.73 16.16
C ALA A 234 10.44 4.26 16.05
N ASP A 235 9.88 4.91 15.02
CA ASP A 235 9.95 6.36 14.85
C ASP A 235 9.21 7.12 15.98
N ILE A 236 8.06 6.60 16.46
CA ILE A 236 7.38 7.17 17.64
C ILE A 236 8.26 7.09 18.88
N VAL A 237 8.80 5.90 19.16
CA VAL A 237 9.62 5.68 20.36
C VAL A 237 10.85 6.57 20.31
N LEU A 238 11.55 6.61 19.17
CA LEU A 238 12.74 7.43 18.96
C LEU A 238 12.44 8.93 19.00
N SER A 239 11.30 9.38 18.47
CA SER A 239 10.87 10.77 18.58
C SER A 239 10.66 11.20 20.03
N GLY A 240 10.24 10.28 20.91
CA GLY A 240 10.17 10.51 22.36
C GLY A 240 11.54 10.83 22.98
N PHE A 241 12.63 10.37 22.36
CA PHE A 241 14.01 10.67 22.75
C PHE A 241 14.64 11.82 21.93
N GLY A 242 13.85 12.53 21.12
CA GLY A 242 14.33 13.63 20.26
C GLY A 242 14.98 13.19 18.95
N ILE A 243 14.97 11.89 18.62
CA ILE A 243 15.53 11.34 17.38
C ILE A 243 14.39 11.14 16.38
N ARG A 244 14.37 11.93 15.29
CA ARG A 244 13.38 11.75 14.21
C ARG A 244 13.96 10.85 13.13
N LEU A 245 13.48 9.61 13.02
CA LEU A 245 13.97 8.63 12.06
C LEU A 245 13.70 9.09 10.62
N SER A 246 12.57 9.79 10.41
CA SER A 246 12.19 10.42 9.14
C SER A 246 13.22 11.43 8.61
N LEU A 247 13.98 12.10 9.49
CA LEU A 247 15.08 12.99 9.09
C LEU A 247 16.36 12.22 8.76
N LEU A 248 16.50 10.97 9.22
CA LEU A 248 17.74 10.20 9.15
C LEU A 248 17.73 9.14 8.04
N ILE A 249 16.57 8.66 7.61
CA ILE A 249 16.42 7.55 6.64
C ILE A 249 15.68 8.02 5.37
N GLY A 250 15.31 9.30 5.28
CA GLY A 250 14.60 9.85 4.13
C GLY A 250 13.16 9.32 4.02
N PRO A 251 12.61 9.12 2.80
CA PRO A 251 11.24 8.68 2.57
C PRO A 251 11.09 7.16 2.79
N PHE A 252 11.50 6.66 3.96
CA PHE A 252 11.49 5.24 4.29
C PHE A 252 10.11 4.60 4.10
N GLY A 253 9.02 5.35 4.36
CA GLY A 253 7.66 4.87 4.15
C GLY A 253 7.33 4.59 2.69
N ALA A 254 7.80 5.44 1.75
CA ALA A 254 7.61 5.22 0.32
C ALA A 254 8.43 4.02 -0.18
N MET A 255 9.68 3.89 0.31
CA MET A 255 10.52 2.74 0.01
C MET A 255 9.89 1.43 0.52
N ALA A 256 9.46 1.40 1.78
CA ALA A 256 8.76 0.27 2.37
C ALA A 256 7.49 -0.12 1.59
N SER A 257 6.70 0.87 1.17
CA SER A 257 5.51 0.64 0.34
C SER A 257 5.87 0.03 -1.02
N SER A 258 6.90 0.54 -1.69
CA SER A 258 7.38 0.01 -2.98
C SER A 258 7.89 -1.43 -2.87
N MET A 259 8.55 -1.78 -1.76
CA MET A 259 8.96 -3.15 -1.44
C MET A 259 7.73 -4.05 -1.20
N ASP A 260 6.73 -3.58 -0.46
CA ASP A 260 5.49 -4.33 -0.23
C ASP A 260 4.77 -4.63 -1.54
N PHE A 261 4.62 -3.64 -2.43
CA PHE A 261 4.03 -3.86 -3.75
C PHE A 261 4.81 -4.92 -4.54
N CYS A 262 6.15 -4.82 -4.56
CA CYS A 262 6.99 -5.73 -5.33
C CYS A 262 6.88 -7.16 -4.83
N VAL A 263 7.03 -7.38 -3.52
CA VAL A 263 6.95 -8.72 -2.93
C VAL A 263 5.53 -9.27 -3.05
N SER A 264 4.50 -8.48 -2.78
CA SER A 264 3.10 -8.89 -2.94
C SER A 264 2.77 -9.27 -4.39
N SER A 265 3.28 -8.52 -5.37
CA SER A 265 3.13 -8.81 -6.79
C SER A 265 3.79 -10.13 -7.17
N LEU A 266 5.03 -10.35 -6.72
CA LEU A 266 5.78 -11.60 -6.95
C LEU A 266 5.09 -12.80 -6.31
N LEU A 267 4.59 -12.65 -5.08
CA LEU A 267 3.83 -13.69 -4.39
C LEU A 267 2.55 -14.04 -5.14
N TYR A 268 1.81 -13.04 -5.64
CA TYR A 268 0.61 -13.26 -6.42
C TYR A 268 0.90 -13.91 -7.78
N TYR A 269 1.97 -13.49 -8.46
CA TYR A 269 2.39 -14.12 -9.72
C TYR A 269 2.77 -15.59 -9.51
N ASN A 270 3.53 -15.90 -8.46
CA ASN A 270 3.85 -17.28 -8.06
C ASN A 270 2.60 -18.10 -7.73
N PHE A 271 1.61 -17.48 -7.09
CA PHE A 271 0.30 -18.10 -6.84
C PHE A 271 -0.43 -18.47 -8.14
N VAL A 272 -0.50 -17.55 -9.11
CA VAL A 272 -1.17 -17.78 -10.40
C VAL A 272 -0.43 -18.84 -11.24
N THR A 273 0.90 -18.76 -11.32
CA THR A 273 1.70 -19.69 -12.12
C THR A 273 1.65 -21.13 -11.61
N LYS A 274 1.74 -21.35 -10.29
CA LYS A 274 1.62 -22.68 -9.70
C LYS A 274 0.24 -23.29 -9.90
N THR A 275 -0.81 -22.47 -9.94
CA THR A 275 -2.18 -22.94 -10.17
C THR A 275 -2.40 -23.33 -11.64
N ALA A 276 -1.82 -22.59 -12.59
CA ALA A 276 -1.87 -22.96 -14.00
C ALA A 276 -1.19 -24.32 -14.29
N LYS A 277 -0.04 -24.59 -13.66
CA LYS A 277 0.68 -25.87 -13.82
C LYS A 277 -0.11 -27.08 -13.31
N GLN A 278 -0.83 -26.94 -12.18
CA GLN A 278 -1.64 -28.03 -11.63
C GLN A 278 -2.86 -28.40 -12.51
N VAL A 279 -3.52 -27.41 -13.12
CA VAL A 279 -4.66 -27.67 -14.02
C VAL A 279 -4.22 -28.42 -15.28
N VAL A 280 -3.01 -28.15 -15.78
CA VAL A 280 -2.45 -28.86 -16.94
C VAL A 280 -2.03 -30.29 -16.57
N SER A 281 -1.56 -30.54 -15.34
CA SER A 281 -1.21 -31.90 -14.91
C SER A 281 -2.40 -32.79 -14.55
N GLU A 282 -3.54 -32.21 -14.13
CA GLU A 282 -4.76 -32.96 -13.82
C GLU A 282 -5.61 -33.30 -15.05
N ASN A 283 -5.36 -32.62 -16.18
CA ASN A 283 -5.91 -32.95 -17.50
C ASN A 283 -4.76 -33.22 -18.48
N PRO A 284 -4.03 -34.35 -18.34
CA PRO A 284 -3.11 -34.76 -19.40
C PRO A 284 -3.98 -35.23 -20.58
N SER A 285 -4.04 -34.39 -21.61
CA SER A 285 -4.56 -34.77 -22.94
C SER A 285 -3.77 -35.94 -23.51
#